data_AF-A0A9E8AWL9-F1
#
_entry.id   AF-A0A9E8AWL9-F1
#
_cell.length_a   1.000
_cell.length_b   1.000
_cell.length_c   1.000
_cell.angle_alpha   90.00
_cell.angle_beta   90.00
_cell.angle_gamma   90.00
#
_symmetry.space_group_name_H-M   'P 1'
#
loop_
_entity.id
_entity.type
_entity.pdbx_description
1 polymer ?
#
loop_
_entity_poly.entity_id
_entity_poly.type
_entity_poly.pdbx_seq_one_letter_code
_entity_poly.pdbx_strand_id
1 'polypeptide(L)'
;MITTSIASFGLSIAVAGDIGVETPYDLKGKRISWIRGDDALNLGTEAMLAFGDLTWDDVERVEFPGYGRAFEGIIANQTDTAFTVSVAGGPQQLAASPRGITWLTLDPEDKEGWQRLNDVAPYFQPHKVTSGAGISKDDPWIGSSYPYPIVVANADTDDTLVKSLVKVFTEDYDKYKDAAPGNAGYALENQNMQWVVPFHDAVVEYYKEIGHWTDEMQAHQDMLVKRQQILLDTWDEYTAGDTPSDEDEFKAGWMEARAAALEEAGMNPVFR
;
A
#
# COMPACT_ATOMS: atom_id res chain seq x y z
N MET A 1 -8.35 12.16 2.90
CA MET A 1 -6.90 12.11 2.59
C MET A 1 -6.33 13.50 2.41
N ILE A 2 -5.06 13.72 2.79
CA ILE A 2 -4.34 14.99 2.63
C ILE A 2 -3.28 14.91 1.53
N THR A 3 -2.47 13.85 1.52
CA THR A 3 -1.43 13.61 0.49
C THR A 3 -1.37 12.13 0.11
N THR A 4 -0.89 11.84 -1.10
CA THR A 4 -0.91 10.51 -1.74
C THR A 4 0.22 10.41 -2.76
N SER A 5 1.41 10.06 -2.29
CA SER A 5 2.65 10.18 -3.06
C SER A 5 3.01 8.94 -3.89
N ILE A 6 3.28 9.05 -5.18
CA ILE A 6 4.03 8.05 -5.96
C ILE A 6 5.40 8.64 -6.29
N ALA A 7 6.47 8.06 -5.75
CA ALA A 7 7.82 8.63 -5.85
C ALA A 7 8.79 7.70 -6.61
N SER A 8 10.08 8.00 -6.58
CA SER A 8 11.15 7.19 -7.20
C SER A 8 11.35 5.81 -6.54
N PHE A 9 10.75 5.57 -5.38
CA PHE A 9 10.82 4.32 -4.63
C PHE A 9 9.57 3.46 -4.86
N GLY A 10 9.63 2.19 -4.46
CA GLY A 10 8.51 1.24 -4.56
C GLY A 10 8.37 0.40 -3.31
N LEU A 11 7.40 -0.51 -3.33
CA LEU A 11 7.15 -1.45 -2.24
C LEU A 11 7.07 -2.87 -2.77
N SER A 12 7.68 -3.80 -2.06
CA SER A 12 7.61 -5.24 -2.33
C SER A 12 8.26 -6.00 -1.18
N ILE A 13 8.43 -7.30 -1.37
CA ILE A 13 9.22 -8.19 -0.53
C ILE A 13 10.71 -7.98 -0.87
N ALA A 14 11.49 -7.55 0.12
CA ALA A 14 12.94 -7.67 0.10
C ALA A 14 13.33 -9.12 0.41
N VAL A 15 14.22 -9.68 -0.40
CA VAL A 15 14.68 -11.06 -0.30
C VAL A 15 16.17 -11.10 -0.03
N ALA A 16 16.63 -12.09 0.74
CA ALA A 16 18.06 -12.36 0.85
C ALA A 16 18.68 -12.59 -0.53
N GLY A 17 19.78 -11.90 -0.84
CA GLY A 17 20.38 -11.95 -2.19
C GLY A 17 21.04 -13.27 -2.55
N ASP A 18 21.27 -14.15 -1.58
CA ASP A 18 22.06 -15.38 -1.69
C ASP A 18 21.22 -16.66 -1.97
N ILE A 19 19.92 -16.54 -2.22
CA ILE A 19 19.00 -17.70 -2.37
C ILE A 19 18.36 -17.87 -3.75
N GLY A 20 18.70 -17.02 -4.73
CA GLY A 20 18.24 -17.18 -6.13
C GLY A 20 16.73 -17.03 -6.34
N VAL A 21 16.08 -16.16 -5.57
CA VAL A 21 14.65 -15.80 -5.71
C VAL A 21 14.57 -14.46 -6.42
N GLU A 22 13.93 -14.42 -7.60
CA GLU A 22 13.88 -13.22 -8.44
C GLU A 22 12.46 -12.73 -8.69
N THR A 23 11.46 -13.60 -8.65
CA THR A 23 10.05 -13.28 -8.92
C THR A 23 9.14 -13.81 -7.81
N PRO A 24 7.91 -13.31 -7.69
CA PRO A 24 6.98 -13.84 -6.70
C PRO A 24 6.69 -15.35 -6.84
N TYR A 25 6.80 -15.89 -8.05
CA TYR A 25 6.65 -17.33 -8.32
C TYR A 25 7.73 -18.20 -7.62
N ASP A 26 8.91 -17.62 -7.31
CA ASP A 26 10.02 -18.33 -6.68
C ASP A 26 9.88 -18.44 -5.14
N LEU A 27 8.86 -17.79 -4.56
CA LEU A 27 8.63 -17.77 -3.11
C LEU A 27 8.14 -19.10 -2.56
N LYS A 28 7.72 -20.05 -3.42
CA LYS A 28 7.24 -21.36 -2.99
C LYS A 28 8.26 -22.07 -2.09
N GLY A 29 7.81 -22.50 -0.92
CA GLY A 29 8.59 -23.17 0.11
C GLY A 29 9.64 -22.30 0.80
N LYS A 30 9.68 -20.98 0.55
CA LYS A 30 10.60 -20.06 1.24
C LYS A 30 10.04 -19.65 2.61
N ARG A 31 10.93 -19.19 3.49
CA ARG A 31 10.57 -18.65 4.80
C ARG A 31 10.18 -17.20 4.65
N ILE A 32 8.90 -16.91 4.84
CA ILE A 32 8.34 -15.57 4.65
C ILE A 32 8.01 -15.02 6.02
N SER A 33 8.48 -13.80 6.30
CA SER A 33 8.17 -13.18 7.59
C SER A 33 6.69 -12.81 7.69
N TRP A 34 6.13 -13.03 8.88
CA TRP A 34 4.83 -12.56 9.30
C TRP A 34 5.02 -11.71 10.55
N ILE A 35 4.58 -10.45 10.50
CA ILE A 35 4.83 -9.50 11.59
C ILE A 35 3.56 -9.36 12.42
N ARG A 36 3.64 -9.66 13.72
CA ARG A 36 2.49 -9.55 14.63
C ARG A 36 1.97 -8.12 14.70
N GLY A 37 0.68 -7.95 14.45
CA GLY A 37 -0.01 -6.66 14.55
C GLY A 37 0.32 -5.68 13.41
N ASP A 38 0.94 -6.15 12.33
CA ASP A 38 1.28 -5.33 11.17
C ASP A 38 0.54 -5.81 9.91
N ASP A 39 -0.77 -5.60 9.92
CA ASP A 39 -1.66 -6.06 8.85
C ASP A 39 -1.29 -5.45 7.50
N ALA A 40 -0.76 -4.23 7.47
CA ALA A 40 -0.35 -3.57 6.23
C ALA A 40 0.82 -4.30 5.55
N LEU A 41 1.86 -4.69 6.30
CA LEU A 41 2.99 -5.44 5.74
C LEU A 41 2.61 -6.88 5.41
N ASN A 42 1.76 -7.52 6.23
CA ASN A 42 1.29 -8.88 5.96
C ASN A 42 0.39 -8.93 4.72
N LEU A 43 -0.52 -7.98 4.54
CA LEU A 43 -1.36 -7.87 3.34
C LEU A 43 -0.51 -7.56 2.09
N GLY A 44 0.50 -6.69 2.20
CA GLY A 44 1.46 -6.46 1.12
C GLY A 44 2.22 -7.73 0.73
N THR A 45 2.57 -8.57 1.72
CA THR A 45 3.19 -9.88 1.48
C THR A 45 2.22 -10.83 0.78
N GLU A 46 0.97 -10.90 1.23
CA GLU A 46 -0.08 -11.72 0.64
C GLU A 46 -0.38 -11.32 -0.80
N ALA A 47 -0.41 -10.02 -1.11
CA ALA A 47 -0.57 -9.52 -2.47
C ALA A 47 0.57 -9.96 -3.39
N MET A 48 1.82 -9.98 -2.90
CA MET A 48 2.96 -10.49 -3.66
C MET A 48 2.87 -12.02 -3.85
N LEU A 49 2.45 -12.77 -2.83
CA LEU A 49 2.19 -14.21 -3.00
C LEU A 49 1.12 -14.46 -4.06
N ALA A 50 0.01 -13.71 -4.01
CA ALA A 50 -1.07 -13.81 -5.00
C ALA A 50 -0.60 -13.51 -6.43
N PHE A 51 0.29 -12.52 -6.61
CA PHE A 51 0.94 -12.30 -7.92
C PHE A 51 1.61 -13.57 -8.43
N GLY A 52 2.33 -14.28 -7.56
CA GLY A 52 3.00 -15.54 -7.88
C GLY A 52 2.09 -16.77 -8.00
N ASP A 53 0.77 -16.61 -7.92
CA ASP A 53 -0.20 -17.72 -7.80
C ASP A 53 0.05 -18.60 -6.57
N LEU A 54 0.49 -17.97 -5.47
CA LEU A 54 0.80 -18.62 -4.20
C LEU A 54 -0.11 -18.07 -3.10
N THR A 55 -0.23 -18.86 -2.04
CA THR A 55 -0.86 -18.45 -0.78
C THR A 55 0.10 -18.66 0.39
N TRP A 56 -0.33 -18.30 1.59
CA TRP A 56 0.42 -18.62 2.82
C TRP A 56 0.63 -20.13 3.02
N ASP A 57 -0.19 -20.99 2.41
CA ASP A 57 -0.03 -22.45 2.47
C ASP A 57 1.12 -22.98 1.59
N ASP A 58 1.57 -22.19 0.61
CA ASP A 58 2.68 -22.54 -0.27
C ASP A 58 4.06 -22.17 0.31
N VAL A 59 4.11 -21.52 1.47
CA VAL A 59 5.34 -20.96 2.07
C VAL A 59 5.48 -21.32 3.55
N GLU A 60 6.69 -21.19 4.09
CA GLU A 60 6.92 -21.34 5.54
C GLU A 60 6.75 -19.97 6.22
N ARG A 61 5.65 -19.79 6.94
CA ARG A 61 5.40 -18.55 7.69
C ARG A 61 6.27 -18.48 8.95
N VAL A 62 7.12 -17.46 9.05
CA VAL A 62 7.98 -17.22 10.23
C VAL A 62 7.54 -15.96 10.96
N GLU A 63 7.11 -16.12 12.21
CA GLU A 63 6.56 -15.02 13.00
C GLU A 63 7.64 -14.13 13.64
N PHE A 64 7.50 -12.81 13.50
CA PHE A 64 8.35 -11.80 14.13
C PHE A 64 7.52 -10.80 14.95
N PRO A 65 8.07 -10.26 16.06
CA PRO A 65 7.38 -9.29 16.90
C PRO A 65 7.42 -7.85 16.35
N GLY A 66 8.04 -7.62 15.20
CA GLY A 66 8.12 -6.28 14.59
C GLY A 66 9.02 -6.22 13.36
N TYR A 67 8.82 -5.16 12.56
CA TYR A 67 9.52 -4.89 11.30
C TYR A 67 11.04 -5.03 11.38
N GLY A 68 11.70 -4.35 12.33
CA GLY A 68 13.16 -4.41 12.46
C GLY A 68 13.67 -5.82 12.76
N ARG A 69 12.92 -6.59 13.56
CA ARG A 69 13.28 -7.97 13.90
C ARG A 69 13.15 -8.91 12.71
N ALA A 70 12.21 -8.66 11.80
CA ALA A 70 12.12 -9.43 10.56
C ALA A 70 13.39 -9.26 9.70
N PHE A 71 13.89 -8.04 9.52
CA PHE A 71 15.15 -7.78 8.79
C PHE A 71 16.38 -8.37 9.49
N GLU A 72 16.49 -8.24 10.81
CA GLU A 72 17.52 -8.94 11.59
C GLU A 72 17.44 -10.46 11.37
N GLY A 73 16.23 -11.01 11.31
CA GLY A 73 15.96 -12.40 11.00
C GLY A 73 16.45 -12.81 9.60
N ILE A 74 16.30 -11.96 8.58
CA ILE A 74 16.87 -12.23 7.25
C ILE A 74 18.39 -12.31 7.35
N ILE A 75 19.04 -11.32 7.98
CA ILE A 75 20.50 -11.30 8.14
C ILE A 75 21.00 -12.51 8.93
N ALA A 76 20.28 -12.92 9.97
CA ALA A 76 20.58 -14.09 10.79
C ALA A 76 20.16 -15.44 10.16
N ASN A 77 19.67 -15.42 8.92
CA ASN A 77 19.19 -16.61 8.20
C ASN A 77 18.07 -17.38 8.93
N GLN A 78 17.17 -16.66 9.60
CA GLN A 78 15.99 -17.21 10.27
C GLN A 78 14.73 -17.12 9.39
N THR A 79 14.69 -16.13 8.50
CA THR A 79 13.68 -15.99 7.44
C THR A 79 14.39 -15.60 6.14
N ASP A 80 13.71 -15.72 5.00
CA ASP A 80 14.26 -15.38 3.69
C ASP A 80 13.85 -13.99 3.24
N THR A 81 12.72 -13.48 3.75
CA THR A 81 12.10 -12.28 3.18
C THR A 81 11.39 -11.39 4.21
N ALA A 82 11.18 -10.12 3.83
CA ALA A 82 10.28 -9.17 4.52
C ALA A 82 9.71 -8.13 3.57
N PHE A 83 8.41 -7.83 3.68
CA PHE A 83 7.78 -6.74 2.93
C PHE A 83 8.20 -5.37 3.47
N THR A 84 8.45 -4.42 2.56
CA THR A 84 8.97 -3.09 2.89
C THR A 84 8.82 -2.09 1.73
N VAL A 85 9.09 -0.82 2.01
CA VAL A 85 9.46 0.19 1.01
C VAL A 85 10.97 0.12 0.69
N SER A 86 11.33 0.35 -0.58
CA SER A 86 12.70 0.16 -1.09
C SER A 86 13.75 1.09 -0.45
N VAL A 87 13.35 2.25 0.07
CA VAL A 87 14.23 3.26 0.67
C VAL A 87 14.36 3.16 2.20
N ALA A 88 13.69 2.20 2.85
CA ALA A 88 13.74 2.06 4.29
C ALA A 88 15.12 1.60 4.82
N GLY A 89 15.38 1.81 6.11
CA GLY A 89 16.65 1.41 6.74
C GLY A 89 16.88 -0.10 6.75
N GLY A 90 15.83 -0.91 6.95
CA GLY A 90 15.89 -2.37 6.95
C GLY A 90 16.51 -2.97 5.67
N PRO A 91 15.95 -2.71 4.47
CA PRO A 91 16.53 -3.21 3.23
C PRO A 91 17.94 -2.66 2.96
N GLN A 92 18.26 -1.43 3.39
CA GLN A 92 19.63 -0.91 3.29
C GLN A 92 20.63 -1.70 4.13
N GLN A 93 20.23 -2.12 5.35
CA GLN A 93 21.05 -2.99 6.20
C GLN A 93 21.22 -4.38 5.58
N LEU A 94 20.15 -4.95 5.00
CA LEU A 94 20.21 -6.24 4.31
C LEU A 94 21.17 -6.18 3.11
N ALA A 95 21.07 -5.14 2.28
CA ALA A 95 21.94 -4.92 1.13
C ALA A 95 23.42 -4.80 1.52
N ALA A 96 23.70 -4.18 2.66
CA ALA A 96 25.06 -4.03 3.20
C ALA A 96 25.57 -5.29 3.93
N SER A 97 24.72 -6.29 4.15
CA SER A 97 25.09 -7.54 4.81
C SER A 97 25.75 -8.52 3.84
N PRO A 98 26.47 -9.56 4.34
CA PRO A 98 27.02 -10.60 3.48
C PRO A 98 25.99 -11.39 2.66
N ARG A 99 24.71 -11.38 3.06
CA ARG A 99 23.63 -12.05 2.30
C ARG A 99 23.21 -11.27 1.06
N GLY A 100 23.46 -9.96 1.03
CA GLY A 100 22.94 -9.06 -0.01
C GLY A 100 21.42 -8.97 -0.03
N ILE A 101 20.88 -8.29 -1.05
CA ILE A 101 19.44 -8.11 -1.26
C ILE A 101 19.08 -8.42 -2.72
N THR A 102 17.91 -9.00 -2.92
CA THR A 102 17.20 -9.08 -4.20
C THR A 102 15.77 -8.55 -4.02
N TRP A 103 15.24 -7.88 -5.03
CA TRP A 103 13.84 -7.44 -5.07
C TRP A 103 13.06 -8.29 -6.07
N LEU A 104 11.82 -8.66 -5.72
CA LEU A 104 10.96 -9.43 -6.62
C LEU A 104 10.60 -8.60 -7.85
N THR A 105 10.93 -9.10 -9.04
CA THR A 105 10.53 -8.48 -10.30
C THR A 105 9.06 -8.80 -10.57
N LEU A 106 8.26 -7.77 -10.82
CA LEU A 106 6.87 -7.89 -11.25
C LEU A 106 6.78 -7.38 -12.68
N ASP A 107 6.66 -8.30 -13.64
CA ASP A 107 6.53 -7.94 -15.06
C ASP A 107 5.23 -7.14 -15.27
N PRO A 108 5.27 -5.89 -15.78
CA PRO A 108 4.07 -5.12 -16.08
C PRO A 108 3.16 -5.79 -17.12
N GLU A 109 3.67 -6.71 -17.94
CA GLU A 109 2.89 -7.43 -18.95
C GLU A 109 2.22 -8.71 -18.42
N ASP A 110 2.52 -9.14 -17.19
CA ASP A 110 1.87 -10.27 -16.53
C ASP A 110 0.49 -9.89 -15.98
N LYS A 111 -0.49 -9.79 -16.89
CA LYS A 111 -1.86 -9.36 -16.56
C LYS A 111 -2.54 -10.27 -15.55
N GLU A 112 -2.23 -11.58 -15.55
CA GLU A 112 -2.84 -12.53 -14.62
C GLU A 112 -2.26 -12.37 -13.21
N GLY A 113 -0.93 -12.21 -13.10
CA GLY A 113 -0.26 -11.89 -11.84
C GLY A 113 -0.76 -10.59 -11.24
N TRP A 114 -0.86 -9.53 -12.05
CA TRP A 114 -1.44 -8.25 -11.60
C TRP A 114 -2.90 -8.37 -11.19
N GLN A 115 -3.72 -9.13 -11.93
CA GLN A 115 -5.12 -9.36 -11.54
C GLN A 115 -5.21 -10.03 -10.16
N ARG A 116 -4.48 -11.13 -9.93
CA ARG A 116 -4.46 -11.82 -8.63
C ARG A 116 -3.97 -10.91 -7.51
N LEU A 117 -2.91 -10.13 -7.75
CA LEU A 117 -2.41 -9.14 -6.81
C LEU A 117 -3.48 -8.11 -6.48
N ASN A 118 -4.14 -7.54 -7.48
CA ASN A 118 -5.13 -6.48 -7.30
C ASN A 118 -6.45 -6.97 -6.70
N ASP A 119 -6.78 -8.26 -6.83
CA ASP A 119 -7.89 -8.88 -6.12
C ASP A 119 -7.65 -8.90 -4.60
N VAL A 120 -6.39 -8.98 -4.15
CA VAL A 120 -6.00 -8.87 -2.74
C VAL A 120 -5.77 -7.42 -2.31
N ALA A 121 -5.05 -6.65 -3.13
CA ALA A 121 -4.63 -5.29 -2.84
C ALA A 121 -4.77 -4.40 -4.09
N PRO A 122 -5.97 -3.81 -4.32
CA PRO A 122 -6.31 -3.12 -5.57
C PRO A 122 -5.60 -1.77 -5.75
N TYR A 123 -4.83 -1.35 -4.75
CA TYR A 123 -4.14 -0.07 -4.72
C TYR A 123 -2.70 -0.13 -5.24
N PHE A 124 -2.17 -1.32 -5.51
CA PHE A 124 -0.88 -1.49 -6.16
C PHE A 124 -0.95 -1.26 -7.66
N GLN A 125 0.15 -0.75 -8.21
CA GLN A 125 0.34 -0.54 -9.64
C GLN A 125 1.78 -0.90 -10.05
N PRO A 126 2.01 -1.22 -11.34
CA PRO A 126 3.35 -1.38 -11.87
C PRO A 126 4.18 -0.12 -11.67
N HIS A 127 5.45 -0.27 -11.30
CA HIS A 127 6.33 0.87 -11.11
C HIS A 127 7.78 0.56 -11.49
N LYS A 128 8.40 1.52 -12.17
CA LYS A 128 9.84 1.52 -12.43
C LYS A 128 10.55 2.25 -11.31
N VAL A 129 11.07 1.48 -10.36
CA VAL A 129 11.70 1.97 -9.14
C VAL A 129 13.14 2.36 -9.45
N THR A 130 13.51 3.59 -9.08
CA THR A 130 14.83 4.19 -9.37
C THR A 130 15.58 4.59 -8.10
N SER A 131 15.04 4.28 -6.93
CA SER A 131 15.65 4.57 -5.64
C SER A 131 15.35 3.47 -4.62
N GLY A 132 16.39 2.99 -3.94
CA GLY A 132 16.26 2.01 -2.88
C GLY A 132 17.56 1.27 -2.59
N ALA A 133 17.49 0.30 -1.69
CA ALA A 133 18.62 -0.57 -1.39
C ALA A 133 18.98 -1.42 -2.62
N GLY A 134 20.19 -1.23 -3.15
CA GLY A 134 20.63 -1.90 -4.39
C GLY A 134 19.91 -1.41 -5.67
N ILE A 135 19.18 -0.30 -5.63
CA ILE A 135 18.44 0.25 -6.78
C ILE A 135 18.90 1.68 -7.07
N SER A 136 19.09 2.01 -8.34
CA SER A 136 19.49 3.35 -8.77
C SER A 136 18.78 3.76 -10.08
N LYS A 137 19.02 4.99 -10.54
CA LYS A 137 18.53 5.43 -11.86
C LYS A 137 19.20 4.68 -13.01
N ASP A 138 20.45 4.30 -12.83
CA ASP A 138 21.24 3.57 -13.84
C ASP A 138 20.95 2.06 -13.83
N ASP A 139 20.47 1.55 -12.68
CA ASP A 139 20.05 0.18 -12.48
C ASP A 139 18.68 0.13 -11.78
N PRO A 140 17.59 0.41 -12.53
CA PRO A 140 16.25 0.48 -11.97
C PRO A 140 15.62 -0.90 -11.82
N TRP A 141 14.82 -1.06 -10.76
CA TRP A 141 14.03 -2.28 -10.52
C TRP A 141 12.63 -2.13 -11.12
N ILE A 142 12.14 -3.18 -11.79
CA ILE A 142 10.78 -3.28 -12.30
C ILE A 142 9.94 -4.02 -11.27
N GLY A 143 9.08 -3.30 -10.59
CA GLY A 143 8.33 -3.82 -9.46
C GLY A 143 6.97 -3.15 -9.33
N SER A 144 6.62 -2.83 -8.09
CA SER A 144 5.34 -2.20 -7.79
C SER A 144 5.49 -0.99 -6.89
N SER A 145 4.44 -0.19 -6.88
CA SER A 145 4.25 0.87 -5.91
C SER A 145 2.78 1.04 -5.60
N TYR A 146 2.50 1.69 -4.50
CA TYR A 146 1.24 2.36 -4.23
C TYR A 146 1.59 3.67 -3.53
N PRO A 147 0.65 4.62 -3.46
CA PRO A 147 0.90 5.88 -2.79
C PRO A 147 1.52 5.71 -1.40
N TYR A 148 2.73 6.23 -1.21
CA TYR A 148 3.48 6.28 0.03
C TYR A 148 4.54 7.39 -0.08
N PRO A 149 4.74 8.25 0.94
CA PRO A 149 3.94 8.36 2.15
C PRO A 149 2.52 8.90 1.90
N ILE A 150 1.59 8.53 2.78
CA ILE A 150 0.21 9.01 2.77
C ILE A 150 -0.02 9.76 4.09
N VAL A 151 -0.73 10.88 4.01
CA VAL A 151 -1.24 11.57 5.20
C VAL A 151 -2.76 11.50 5.15
N VAL A 152 -3.35 10.92 6.19
CA VAL A 152 -4.80 10.81 6.35
C VAL A 152 -5.26 11.58 7.58
N ALA A 153 -6.50 12.02 7.53
CA ALA A 153 -7.20 12.67 8.63
C ALA A 153 -8.66 12.18 8.60
N ASN A 154 -9.34 12.26 9.74
CA ASN A 154 -10.78 12.00 9.78
C ASN A 154 -11.52 13.06 8.95
N ALA A 155 -12.69 12.70 8.44
CA ALA A 155 -13.51 13.60 7.63
C ALA A 155 -13.98 14.86 8.40
N ASP A 156 -14.02 14.79 9.73
CA ASP A 156 -14.43 15.88 10.63
C ASP A 156 -13.24 16.70 11.17
N THR A 157 -12.03 16.47 10.64
CA THR A 157 -10.86 17.27 11.03
C THR A 157 -11.06 18.71 10.57
N ASP A 158 -10.75 19.68 11.43
CA ASP A 158 -10.94 21.10 11.15
C ASP A 158 -10.35 21.52 9.79
N ASP A 159 -11.18 22.13 8.95
CA ASP A 159 -10.81 22.55 7.59
C ASP A 159 -9.62 23.51 7.58
N THR A 160 -9.50 24.38 8.59
CA THR A 160 -8.38 25.33 8.68
C THR A 160 -7.07 24.60 8.91
N LEU A 161 -7.06 23.61 9.80
CA LEU A 161 -5.89 22.76 10.04
C LEU A 161 -5.51 21.98 8.77
N VAL A 162 -6.48 21.33 8.12
CA VAL A 162 -6.24 20.53 6.91
C VAL A 162 -5.72 21.41 5.77
N LYS A 163 -6.35 22.55 5.52
CA LYS A 163 -5.93 23.52 4.49
C LYS A 163 -4.54 24.07 4.78
N SER A 164 -4.22 24.36 6.04
CA SER A 164 -2.87 24.79 6.42
C SER A 164 -1.83 23.71 6.14
N LEU A 165 -2.15 22.45 6.43
CA LEU A 165 -1.23 21.33 6.25
C LEU A 165 -0.95 21.03 4.77
N VAL A 166 -1.97 20.99 3.91
CA VAL A 166 -1.75 20.77 2.46
C VAL A 166 -0.95 21.92 1.83
N LYS A 167 -1.12 23.15 2.33
CA LYS A 167 -0.29 24.30 1.91
C LYS A 167 1.16 24.14 2.34
N VAL A 168 1.43 23.64 3.54
CA VAL A 168 2.82 23.32 3.94
C VAL A 168 3.42 22.27 3.01
N PHE A 169 2.69 21.21 2.69
CA PHE A 169 3.20 20.19 1.79
C PHE A 169 3.52 20.74 0.40
N THR A 170 2.68 21.63 -0.12
CA THR A 170 2.75 22.13 -1.50
C THR A 170 3.66 23.37 -1.63
N GLU A 171 3.42 24.41 -0.83
CA GLU A 171 4.08 25.71 -0.92
C GLU A 171 5.45 25.73 -0.25
N ASP A 172 5.63 24.91 0.79
CA ASP A 172 6.86 24.84 1.58
C ASP A 172 7.72 23.60 1.25
N TYR A 173 7.39 22.86 0.18
CA TYR A 173 8.10 21.63 -0.25
C TYR A 173 9.62 21.76 -0.25
N ASP A 174 10.14 22.83 -0.85
CA ASP A 174 11.59 23.08 -0.95
C ASP A 174 12.28 23.22 0.41
N LYS A 175 11.55 23.52 1.49
CA LYS A 175 12.12 23.67 2.83
C LYS A 175 12.36 22.33 3.54
N TYR A 176 11.68 21.25 3.14
CA TYR A 176 11.72 19.98 3.88
C TYR A 176 12.04 18.73 3.04
N LYS A 177 12.01 18.82 1.71
CA LYS A 177 12.19 17.67 0.81
C LYS A 177 13.48 16.87 1.05
N ASP A 178 14.52 17.53 1.55
CA ASP A 178 15.84 16.91 1.79
C ASP A 178 16.00 16.30 3.20
N ALA A 179 15.00 16.43 4.07
CA ALA A 179 15.10 15.98 5.47
C ALA A 179 15.02 14.44 5.64
N ALA A 180 14.42 13.74 4.68
CA ALA A 180 14.39 12.27 4.64
C ALA A 180 14.19 11.78 3.19
N PRO A 181 14.74 10.61 2.80
CA PRO A 181 14.61 10.11 1.42
C PRO A 181 13.17 9.98 0.92
N GLY A 182 12.22 9.65 1.81
CA GLY A 182 10.81 9.53 1.48
C GLY A 182 10.11 10.85 1.16
N ASN A 183 10.67 11.99 1.60
CA ASN A 183 10.01 13.29 1.47
C ASN A 183 9.91 13.77 0.02
N ALA A 184 10.77 13.26 -0.88
CA ALA A 184 10.69 13.52 -2.31
C ALA A 184 9.31 13.17 -2.91
N GLY A 185 8.60 12.25 -2.26
CA GLY A 185 7.25 11.86 -2.63
C GLY A 185 6.19 12.94 -2.45
N TYR A 186 6.38 13.90 -1.54
CA TYR A 186 5.39 14.96 -1.28
C TYR A 186 5.33 16.06 -2.33
N ALA A 187 6.18 16.01 -3.37
CA ALA A 187 6.09 16.93 -4.49
C ALA A 187 4.69 16.86 -5.13
N LEU A 188 4.13 18.00 -5.57
CA LEU A 188 2.77 18.05 -6.12
C LEU A 188 2.64 17.15 -7.35
N GLU A 189 3.65 17.13 -8.22
CA GLU A 189 3.72 16.30 -9.42
C GLU A 189 3.74 14.79 -9.14
N ASN A 190 4.07 14.41 -7.90
CA ASN A 190 4.10 13.02 -7.45
C ASN A 190 2.78 12.60 -6.79
N GLN A 191 1.80 13.50 -6.64
CA GLN A 191 0.54 13.15 -5.98
C GLN A 191 -0.41 12.38 -6.91
N ASN A 192 -0.94 11.25 -6.46
CA ASN A 192 -1.97 10.50 -7.16
C ASN A 192 -3.38 10.98 -6.78
N MET A 193 -3.94 11.87 -7.61
CA MET A 193 -5.25 12.46 -7.37
C MET A 193 -6.44 11.50 -7.61
N GLN A 194 -6.19 10.30 -8.14
CA GLN A 194 -7.21 9.30 -8.45
C GLN A 194 -6.93 7.96 -7.73
N TRP A 195 -6.43 8.04 -6.49
CA TRP A 195 -6.19 6.86 -5.66
C TRP A 195 -7.45 6.33 -4.96
N VAL A 196 -7.35 5.34 -4.07
CA VAL A 196 -8.50 4.59 -3.53
C VAL A 196 -9.19 5.24 -2.31
N VAL A 197 -8.61 6.31 -1.75
CA VAL A 197 -9.13 7.01 -0.56
C VAL A 197 -9.57 8.42 -0.95
N PRO A 198 -10.78 8.87 -0.57
CA PRO A 198 -11.22 10.22 -0.91
C PRO A 198 -10.35 11.29 -0.23
N PHE A 199 -10.15 12.40 -0.94
CA PHE A 199 -9.54 13.60 -0.38
C PHE A 199 -10.48 14.28 0.61
N HIS A 200 -9.88 15.00 1.56
CA HIS A 200 -10.63 15.89 2.45
C HIS A 200 -11.17 17.08 1.66
N ASP A 201 -12.35 17.60 1.99
CA ASP A 201 -12.99 18.67 1.22
C ASP A 201 -12.12 19.93 1.16
N ALA A 202 -11.53 20.35 2.28
CA ALA A 202 -10.53 21.43 2.32
C ALA A 202 -9.31 21.23 1.40
N VAL A 203 -8.91 19.98 1.12
CA VAL A 203 -7.81 19.68 0.18
C VAL A 203 -8.27 19.83 -1.26
N VAL A 204 -9.47 19.33 -1.57
CA VAL A 204 -10.12 19.51 -2.87
C VAL A 204 -10.29 21.01 -3.17
N GLU A 205 -10.75 21.79 -2.19
CA GLU A 205 -10.88 23.24 -2.30
C GLU A 205 -9.53 23.90 -2.62
N TYR A 206 -8.48 23.57 -1.86
CA TYR A 206 -7.14 24.11 -2.12
C TYR A 206 -6.61 23.76 -3.52
N TYR A 207 -6.76 22.52 -3.96
CA TYR A 207 -6.32 22.13 -5.30
C TYR A 207 -7.12 22.79 -6.42
N LYS A 208 -8.40 23.13 -6.18
CA LYS A 208 -9.19 23.99 -7.08
C LYS A 208 -8.65 25.43 -7.11
N GLU A 209 -8.31 26.00 -5.94
CA GLU A 209 -7.77 27.37 -5.84
C GLU A 209 -6.49 27.56 -6.67
N ILE A 210 -5.59 26.56 -6.66
CA ILE A 210 -4.33 26.62 -7.42
C ILE A 210 -4.47 26.11 -8.86
N GLY A 211 -5.68 25.74 -9.31
CA GLY A 211 -5.96 25.26 -10.66
C GLY A 211 -5.42 23.86 -10.98
N HIS A 212 -5.13 23.05 -9.97
CA HIS A 212 -4.61 21.68 -10.13
C HIS A 212 -5.74 20.64 -10.22
N TRP A 213 -6.89 20.91 -9.60
CA TRP A 213 -8.01 19.97 -9.55
C TRP A 213 -8.85 19.97 -10.84
N THR A 214 -8.99 18.81 -11.48
CA THR A 214 -9.73 18.65 -12.74
C THR A 214 -11.13 18.06 -12.54
N ASP A 215 -11.97 18.14 -13.57
CA ASP A 215 -13.29 17.50 -13.57
C ASP A 215 -13.20 15.97 -13.44
N GLU A 216 -12.16 15.38 -14.02
CA GLU A 216 -11.90 13.92 -13.91
C GLU A 216 -11.56 13.53 -12.47
N MET A 217 -10.71 14.31 -11.79
CA MET A 217 -10.40 14.11 -10.37
C MET A 217 -11.66 14.29 -9.51
N GLN A 218 -12.52 15.26 -9.84
CA GLN A 218 -13.79 15.45 -9.14
C GLN A 218 -14.72 14.25 -9.32
N ALA A 219 -14.89 13.74 -10.54
CA ALA A 219 -15.73 12.58 -10.79
C ALA A 219 -15.25 11.33 -10.03
N HIS A 220 -13.94 11.14 -9.95
CA HIS A 220 -13.34 10.06 -9.14
C HIS A 220 -13.57 10.25 -7.64
N GLN A 221 -13.36 11.47 -7.13
CA GLN A 221 -13.66 11.82 -5.74
C GLN A 221 -15.13 11.56 -5.38
N ASP A 222 -16.07 12.01 -6.22
CA ASP A 222 -17.50 11.83 -6.00
C ASP A 222 -17.89 10.34 -5.97
N MET A 223 -17.26 9.53 -6.82
CA MET A 223 -17.43 8.07 -6.80
C MET A 223 -16.95 7.46 -5.48
N LEU A 224 -15.78 7.86 -4.98
CA LEU A 224 -15.25 7.35 -3.71
C LEU A 224 -16.08 7.79 -2.51
N VAL A 225 -16.54 9.04 -2.48
CA VAL A 225 -17.43 9.56 -1.43
C VAL A 225 -18.74 8.78 -1.44
N LYS A 226 -19.33 8.56 -2.62
CA LYS A 226 -20.54 7.72 -2.75
C LYS A 226 -20.31 6.30 -2.24
N ARG A 227 -19.17 5.68 -2.61
CA ARG A 227 -18.78 4.35 -2.13
C ARG A 227 -18.71 4.31 -0.59
N GLN A 228 -18.07 5.32 0.01
CA GLN A 228 -17.95 5.40 1.46
C GLN A 228 -19.31 5.58 2.13
N GLN A 229 -20.20 6.40 1.55
CA GLN A 229 -21.55 6.58 2.08
C GLN A 229 -22.35 5.27 2.05
N ILE A 230 -22.30 4.51 0.95
CA ILE A 230 -22.95 3.19 0.87
C ILE A 230 -22.45 2.27 2.00
N LEU A 231 -21.15 2.24 2.24
CA LEU A 231 -20.57 1.42 3.31
C LEU A 231 -20.99 1.87 4.70
N LEU A 232 -21.10 3.19 4.94
CA LEU A 232 -21.58 3.74 6.20
C LEU A 232 -23.05 3.40 6.44
N ASP A 233 -23.90 3.63 5.45
CA ASP A 233 -25.33 3.31 5.53
C ASP A 233 -25.54 1.81 5.77
N THR A 234 -24.80 0.96 5.04
CA THR A 234 -24.86 -0.50 5.21
C THR A 234 -24.38 -0.93 6.60
N TRP A 235 -23.35 -0.27 7.14
CA TRP A 235 -22.86 -0.55 8.49
C TRP A 235 -23.89 -0.19 9.55
N ASP A 236 -24.52 0.98 9.43
CA ASP A 236 -25.56 1.43 10.36
C ASP A 236 -26.77 0.48 10.32
N GLU A 237 -27.19 0.05 9.13
CA GLU A 237 -28.26 -0.94 8.97
C GLU A 237 -27.88 -2.31 9.55
N TYR A 238 -26.69 -2.81 9.24
CA TYR A 238 -26.20 -4.11 9.71
C TYR A 238 -26.13 -4.15 11.24
N THR A 239 -25.57 -3.11 11.86
CA THR A 239 -25.38 -3.04 13.31
C THR A 239 -26.64 -2.67 14.09
N ALA A 240 -27.66 -2.11 13.45
CA ALA A 240 -28.97 -1.90 14.07
C ALA A 240 -29.80 -3.19 14.23
N GLY A 241 -29.43 -4.26 13.51
CA GLY A 241 -30.09 -5.57 13.57
C GLY A 241 -29.65 -6.45 14.74
N ASP A 242 -30.18 -7.68 14.77
CA ASP A 242 -29.70 -8.73 15.68
C ASP A 242 -28.42 -9.34 15.09
N THR A 243 -27.27 -8.79 15.50
CA THR A 243 -25.95 -9.22 14.99
C THR A 243 -25.38 -10.34 15.86
N PRO A 244 -24.61 -11.29 15.26
CA PRO A 244 -23.95 -12.33 16.04
C PRO A 244 -23.04 -11.76 17.12
N SER A 245 -23.05 -12.36 18.30
CA SER A 245 -22.09 -12.01 19.37
C SER A 245 -20.71 -12.63 19.16
N ASP A 246 -20.63 -13.66 18.32
CA ASP A 246 -19.37 -14.29 17.93
C ASP A 246 -18.65 -13.41 16.90
N GLU A 247 -17.35 -13.19 17.13
CA GLU A 247 -16.55 -12.26 16.33
C GLU A 247 -16.36 -12.74 14.88
N ASP A 248 -16.17 -14.05 14.68
CA ASP A 248 -15.95 -14.62 13.35
C ASP A 248 -17.26 -14.62 12.55
N GLU A 249 -18.38 -14.98 13.18
CA GLU A 249 -19.71 -14.90 12.57
C GLU A 249 -20.10 -13.45 12.24
N PHE A 250 -19.82 -12.51 13.14
CA PHE A 250 -20.05 -11.08 12.91
C PHE A 250 -19.22 -10.58 11.72
N LYS A 251 -17.93 -10.93 11.69
CA LYS A 251 -17.02 -10.52 10.61
C LYS A 251 -17.48 -11.09 9.27
N ALA A 252 -17.83 -12.37 9.22
CA ALA A 252 -18.32 -13.02 7.99
C ALA A 252 -19.62 -12.36 7.51
N GLY A 253 -20.58 -12.14 8.40
CA GLY A 253 -21.83 -11.47 8.05
C GLY A 253 -21.63 -10.03 7.57
N TRP A 254 -20.72 -9.29 8.19
CA TRP A 254 -20.35 -7.94 7.75
C TRP A 254 -19.70 -7.95 6.36
N MET A 255 -18.77 -8.88 6.09
CA MET A 255 -18.13 -8.99 4.78
C MET A 255 -19.13 -9.32 3.67
N GLU A 256 -20.12 -10.18 3.95
CA GLU A 256 -21.19 -10.48 3.00
C GLU A 256 -22.08 -9.25 2.74
N ALA A 257 -22.55 -8.58 3.80
CA ALA A 257 -23.44 -7.42 3.70
C ALA A 257 -22.79 -6.26 2.92
N ARG A 258 -21.55 -5.91 3.26
CA ARG A 258 -20.82 -4.83 2.57
C ARG A 258 -20.56 -5.16 1.10
N ALA A 259 -20.30 -6.43 0.78
CA ALA A 259 -20.02 -6.84 -0.58
C ALA A 259 -21.28 -6.73 -1.44
N ALA A 260 -22.39 -7.25 -0.94
CA ALA A 260 -23.69 -7.17 -1.59
C ALA A 260 -24.11 -5.72 -1.89
N ALA A 261 -23.98 -4.81 -0.91
CA ALA A 261 -24.34 -3.40 -1.08
C ALA A 261 -23.50 -2.70 -2.16
N LEU A 262 -22.19 -2.98 -2.21
CA LEU A 262 -21.32 -2.42 -3.24
C LEU A 262 -21.62 -2.99 -4.63
N GLU A 263 -21.89 -4.29 -4.72
CA GLU A 263 -22.25 -4.94 -6.00
C GLU A 263 -23.57 -4.46 -6.55
N GLU A 264 -24.59 -4.26 -5.70
CA GLU A 264 -25.87 -3.66 -6.10
C GLU A 264 -25.68 -2.25 -6.67
N ALA A 265 -24.72 -1.50 -6.13
CA ALA A 265 -24.32 -0.20 -6.63
C ALA A 265 -23.39 -0.23 -7.86
N GLY A 266 -23.05 -1.42 -8.38
CA GLY A 266 -22.14 -1.61 -9.51
C GLY A 266 -20.67 -1.31 -9.18
N MET A 267 -20.27 -1.41 -7.92
CA MET A 267 -18.92 -1.13 -7.43
C MET A 267 -18.18 -2.41 -7.05
N ASN A 268 -16.88 -2.49 -7.31
CA ASN A 268 -16.06 -3.64 -6.91
C ASN A 268 -15.96 -3.72 -5.37
N PRO A 269 -16.39 -4.81 -4.70
CA PRO A 269 -16.33 -4.89 -3.25
C PRO A 269 -14.90 -5.02 -2.70
N VAL A 270 -13.97 -5.60 -3.46
CA VAL A 270 -12.59 -5.96 -3.07
C VAL A 270 -12.54 -6.98 -1.92
N PHE A 271 -13.17 -6.68 -0.79
CA PHE A 271 -13.26 -7.54 0.38
C PHE A 271 -14.63 -8.24 0.42
N ARG A 272 -14.62 -9.54 0.67
CA ARG A 272 -15.76 -10.44 0.67
C ARG A 272 -15.64 -11.46 1.80
#